data_AF-A0A6G3DCE5-F1
#
_entry.id   AF-A0A6G3DCE5-F1
#
_cell.length_a   1.000
_cell.length_b   1.000
_cell.length_c   1.000
_cell.angle_alpha   90.00
_cell.angle_beta   90.00
_cell.angle_gamma   90.00
#
_symmetry.space_group_name_H-M   'P 1'
#
loop_
_entity.id
_entity.type
_entity.pdbx_description
1 polymer ?
#
loop_
_entity_poly.entity_id
_entity_poly.type
_entity_poly.pdbx_seq_one_letter_code
_entity_poly.pdbx_strand_id
1 'polypeptide(L)' 'GRHPVELFGGVRFPAIGELPYLLTLGGHGFYWFRLTRVASRIGRRA' A
#
# COMPACT_ATOMS: atom_id res chain seq x y z
N GLY A 1 -0.96 0.13 9.87
CA GLY A 1 -0.28 -0.47 8.70
C GLY A 1 0.41 0.60 7.86
N ARG A 2 1.33 0.19 6.98
CA ARG A 2 1.88 1.01 5.89
C ARG A 2 1.16 0.60 4.59
N HIS A 3 0.82 1.56 3.73
CA HIS A 3 0.25 1.31 2.41
C HIS A 3 1.32 1.44 1.33
N PRO A 4 1.53 0.42 0.50
CA PRO A 4 2.27 0.57 -0.74
C PRO A 4 1.48 1.45 -1.70
N VAL A 5 2.16 2.43 -2.29
CA VAL A 5 1.62 3.27 -3.37
C VAL A 5 2.51 3.07 -4.57
N GLU A 6 1.94 2.59 -5.67
CA GLU A 6 2.69 2.39 -6.91
C GLU A 6 3.16 3.76 -7.44
N LEU A 7 4.43 3.87 -7.81
CA LEU A 7 5.03 5.12 -8.24
C LEU A 7 4.64 5.54 -9.67
N PHE A 8 4.17 4.61 -10.50
CA PHE A 8 3.77 4.91 -11.88
C PHE A 8 2.34 5.41 -11.97
N GLY A 9 1.36 4.65 -11.48
CA GLY A 9 -0.05 5.00 -11.52
C GLY A 9 -0.58 5.71 -10.28
N GLY A 10 0.22 5.83 -9.21
CA GLY A 10 -0.24 6.37 -7.93
C GLY A 10 -1.28 5.50 -7.21
N VAL A 11 -1.48 4.26 -7.68
CA VAL A 11 -2.49 3.35 -7.16
C VAL A 11 -2.11 2.91 -5.75
N ARG A 12 -3.07 3.00 -4.82
CA ARG A 12 -2.91 2.57 -3.43
C ARG A 12 -3.26 1.10 -3.29
N PHE A 13 -2.32 0.33 -2.74
CA PHE A 13 -2.50 -1.07 -2.42
C PHE A 13 -3.02 -1.22 -0.97
N PRO A 14 -3.64 -2.38 -0.64
CA PRO A 14 -4.01 -2.72 0.73
C PRO A 14 -2.90 -2.48 1.77
N ALA A 15 -3.29 -2.27 3.03
CA ALA A 15 -2.32 -2.07 4.10
C ALA A 15 -1.52 -3.36 4.33
N ILE A 16 -0.22 -3.23 4.53
CA ILE A 16 0.61 -4.34 5.00
C ILE A 16 0.19 -4.68 6.43
N GLY A 17 -0.20 -5.94 6.64
CA GLY A 17 -0.49 -6.56 7.93
C GLY A 17 0.53 -7.63 8.29
N GLU A 18 0.14 -8.57 9.16
CA GLU A 18 1.04 -9.63 9.68
C GLU A 18 1.16 -10.85 8.74
N LEU A 19 0.20 -11.03 7.84
CA LEU A 19 0.20 -12.14 6.88
C LEU A 19 1.07 -11.82 5.66
N PRO A 20 1.62 -12.84 4.98
CA PRO A 20 2.34 -12.66 3.73
C PRO A 20 1.53 -11.85 2.72
N TYR A 21 2.16 -10.80 2.20
CA TYR A 21 1.54 -9.88 1.26
C TYR A 21 1.67 -10.42 -0.17
N LEU A 22 0.61 -11.05 -0.68
CA LEU A 22 0.62 -11.62 -2.03
C LEU A 22 0.63 -10.51 -3.08
N LEU A 23 1.58 -10.58 -4.01
CA LEU A 23 1.65 -9.75 -5.20
C LEU A 23 1.69 -10.66 -6.43
N THR A 24 0.86 -10.37 -7.41
CA THR A 24 0.89 -11.04 -8.71
C THR A 24 1.65 -10.17 -9.69
N LEU A 25 2.77 -10.67 -10.21
CA LEU A 25 3.57 -9.98 -11.20
C LEU A 25 3.26 -10.55 -12.58
N GLY A 26 3.01 -9.68 -13.56
CA GLY A 26 2.97 -10.09 -14.96
C GLY A 26 4.35 -10.53 -15.45
N GLY A 27 4.42 -11.29 -16.54
CA GLY A 27 5.68 -11.69 -17.15
C GLY A 27 6.57 -10.48 -17.47
N HIS A 28 7.83 -10.52 -17.02
CA HIS A 28 8.79 -9.40 -17.11
C HIS A 28 8.32 -8.08 -16.45
N GLY A 29 7.27 -8.09 -15.64
CA GLY A 29 6.81 -6.93 -14.89
C GLY A 29 7.70 -6.62 -13.70
N PHE A 30 7.65 -5.38 -13.23
CA PHE A 30 8.23 -4.96 -11.96
C PHE A 30 7.29 -3.94 -11.29
N TYR A 31 7.25 -3.92 -9.97
CA TYR A 31 6.52 -2.89 -9.21
C TYR A 31 7.50 -2.04 -8.42
N TRP A 32 7.23 -0.74 -8.37
CA TRP A 32 7.96 0.18 -7.50
C TRP A 32 6.98 0.91 -6.59
N PHE A 33 7.11 0.63 -5.28
CA PHE A 33 6.21 1.18 -4.28
C PHE A 33 6.91 2.20 -3.37
N ARG A 34 6.17 3.25 -3.02
CA ARG A 34 6.46 4.08 -1.85
C ARG A 34 5.57 3.65 -0.70
N LEU A 35 6.17 3.30 0.44
CA LEU A 35 5.42 2.95 1.65
C LEU A 35 4.99 4.22 2.39
N THR A 36 3.69 4.42 2.50
CA THR A 36 3.09 5.56 3.20
C THR A 36 2.43 5.10 4.50
N ARG A 37 2.52 5.91 5.56
CA ARG A 37 1.84 5.60 6.83
C ARG A 37 0.36 5.93 6.68
N VAL A 38 -0.53 5.05 7.19
CA VAL A 38 -1.93 5.42 7.42
C VAL A 38 -1.95 6.60 8.37
N ALA A 39 -2.52 7.73 7.94
CA ALA A 39 -2.97 8.73 8.90
C ALA A 39 -4.03 8.05 9.76
N SER A 40 -3.72 7.77 11.03
CA SER A 40 -4.71 7.26 11.96
C SER A 40 -5.80 8.32 12.05
N ARG A 41 -6.97 8.03 11.48
CA ARG A 41 -8.14 8.89 11.63
C ARG A 41 -8.64 8.72 13.06
N ILE A 42 -7.90 9.27 14.02
CA ILE A 42 -8.37 9.47 15.39
C ILE A 42 -9.58 10.38 15.24
N GLY A 43 -10.74 9.84 15.62
CA GLY A 43 -12.04 10.45 15.36
C GLY A 43 -12.09 11.87 15.91
N ARG A 44 -12.30 12.85 15.04
CA ARG A 44 -13.00 14.07 15.44
C ARG A 44 -14.47 13.70 15.62
N ARG A 45 -14.81 13.17 16.80
CA ARG A 45 -16.15 13.37 17.36
C ARG A 45 -16.10 14.72 18.06
N ALA A 46 -16.76 15.70 17.45
CA ALA A 46 -17.35 16.80 18.20
C ALA A 46 -18.69 16.29 18.79
#